data_AF-A0AAD2QCV2-F1
#
_entry.id   AF-A0AAD2QCV2-F1
#
_cell.length_a   1.000
_cell.length_b   1.000
_cell.length_c   1.000
_cell.angle_alpha   90.00
_cell.angle_beta   90.00
_cell.angle_gamma   90.00
#
_symmetry.space_group_name_H-M   'P 1'
#
loop_
_entity.id
_entity.type
_entity.pdbx_description
1 polymer ?
#
loop_
_entity_poly.entity_id
_entity_poly.type
_entity_poly.pdbx_seq_one_letter_code
_entity_poly.pdbx_strand_id
1 'polypeptide(L)'
;MFKQARIALAAAALTLASGAALAQQTMQGQMPNLAAVSGQMHAAAEYCGAYTAAQLEQMKQQQKTATSAQGMSAADFDAAFSKSYSQAKVQLGTLSAADKEKTCAQLKAMAAAQPR
;
A
#
# COMPACT_ATOMS: atom_id res chain seq x y z
N MET A 1 47.98 -18.08 -43.77
CA MET A 1 47.42 -19.07 -44.72
C MET A 1 45.89 -19.01 -44.62
N PHE A 2 45.25 -18.50 -45.67
CA PHE A 2 43.80 -18.29 -45.73
C PHE A 2 43.07 -19.60 -46.02
N LYS A 3 42.07 -19.95 -45.21
CA LYS A 3 41.00 -20.87 -45.62
C LYS A 3 39.67 -20.16 -45.45
N GLN A 4 39.13 -19.69 -46.58
CA GLN A 4 37.74 -19.31 -46.70
C GLN A 4 36.92 -20.59 -46.92
N ALA A 5 35.88 -20.80 -46.12
CA ALA A 5 34.78 -21.69 -46.46
C ALA A 5 33.52 -20.82 -46.56
N ARG A 6 32.95 -20.78 -47.76
CA ARG A 6 31.74 -20.03 -48.13
C ARG A 6 30.51 -20.88 -47.82
N ILE A 7 29.61 -20.43 -46.96
CA ILE A 7 28.17 -20.78 -46.93
C ILE A 7 27.47 -19.56 -46.29
N ALA A 8 26.97 -18.61 -47.09
CA ALA A 8 25.57 -18.53 -47.55
C ALA A 8 24.55 -18.48 -46.39
N LEU A 9 23.97 -17.30 -46.16
CA LEU A 9 22.53 -17.01 -46.33
C LEU A 9 22.23 -15.63 -45.72
N ALA A 10 21.57 -14.80 -46.51
CA ALA A 10 20.94 -13.57 -46.05
C ALA A 10 19.87 -13.90 -45.01
N ALA A 11 19.94 -13.25 -43.84
CA ALA A 11 18.81 -13.18 -42.92
C ALA A 11 18.88 -11.85 -42.16
N ALA A 12 17.90 -11.00 -42.48
CA ALA A 12 17.30 -9.96 -41.67
C ALA A 12 18.19 -9.21 -40.67
N ALA A 13 18.47 -7.96 -41.01
CA ALA A 13 18.70 -6.90 -40.05
C ALA A 13 17.58 -6.91 -38.99
N LEU A 14 17.87 -7.43 -37.80
CA LEU A 14 17.21 -7.00 -36.58
C LEU A 14 18.07 -5.91 -35.99
N THR A 15 17.73 -4.69 -36.37
CA THR A 15 18.01 -3.49 -35.61
C THR A 15 17.54 -3.73 -34.17
N LEU A 16 18.47 -4.12 -33.30
CA LEU A 16 18.30 -4.00 -31.85
C LEU A 16 18.31 -2.52 -31.52
N ALA A 17 17.17 -1.90 -31.81
CA ALA A 17 16.82 -0.56 -31.40
C ALA A 17 16.94 -0.49 -29.88
N SER A 18 17.82 0.39 -29.43
CA SER A 18 17.63 1.28 -28.28
C SER A 18 16.28 1.10 -27.58
N GLY A 19 16.25 0.35 -26.48
CA GLY A 19 14.97 0.14 -25.79
C GLY A 19 14.97 -0.85 -24.63
N ALA A 20 16.08 -1.01 -23.90
CA ALA A 20 16.04 -1.72 -22.62
C ALA A 20 17.06 -1.14 -21.63
N ALA A 21 17.20 0.19 -21.61
CA ALA A 21 17.23 0.87 -20.32
C ALA A 21 15.78 0.85 -19.81
N LEU A 22 15.24 -0.35 -19.52
CA LEU A 22 14.22 -0.47 -18.51
C LEU A 22 14.94 -0.02 -17.27
N ALA A 23 14.76 1.27 -17.01
CA ALA A 23 14.97 1.89 -15.74
C ALA A 23 14.77 0.81 -14.69
N GLN A 24 15.85 0.54 -13.95
CA GLN A 24 15.73 0.15 -12.56
C GLN A 24 14.94 1.28 -11.88
N GLN A 25 13.64 1.35 -12.19
CA GLN A 25 12.64 2.02 -11.42
C GLN A 25 12.71 1.24 -10.14
N THR A 26 13.41 1.86 -9.21
CA THR A 26 13.55 1.52 -7.82
C THR A 26 12.20 1.08 -7.27
N MET A 27 11.84 -0.19 -7.47
CA MET A 27 11.10 -0.95 -6.47
C MET A 27 12.10 -1.31 -5.37
N GLN A 28 12.68 -0.27 -4.76
CA GLN A 28 13.14 -0.37 -3.40
C GLN A 28 11.90 -0.75 -2.61
N GLY A 29 11.92 -1.94 -2.00
CA GLY A 29 10.79 -2.58 -1.36
C GLY A 29 10.07 -1.64 -0.40
N GLN A 30 9.02 -0.99 -0.90
CA GLN A 30 8.10 -0.22 -0.10
C GLN A 30 7.17 -1.23 0.56
N MET A 31 7.66 -1.82 1.66
CA MET A 31 6.74 -2.33 2.67
C MET A 31 5.76 -1.18 2.96
N PRO A 32 4.44 -1.40 2.82
CA PRO A 32 3.46 -0.34 3.05
C PRO A 32 3.73 0.25 4.43
N ASN A 33 3.82 1.59 4.52
CA ASN A 33 4.01 2.27 5.79
C ASN A 33 2.83 1.89 6.70
N LEU A 34 3.07 0.97 7.64
CA LEU A 34 2.03 0.38 8.47
C LEU A 34 1.25 1.46 9.20
N ALA A 35 1.93 2.51 9.69
CA ALA A 35 1.27 3.66 10.31
C ALA A 35 0.29 4.39 9.38
N ALA A 36 0.64 4.51 8.10
CA ALA A 36 -0.24 5.13 7.12
C ALA A 36 -1.48 4.27 6.84
N VAL A 37 -1.29 2.96 6.65
CA VAL A 37 -2.39 2.00 6.46
C VAL A 37 -3.32 1.99 7.69
N SER A 38 -2.73 1.97 8.88
CA SER A 38 -3.43 2.06 10.16
C SER A 38 -4.33 3.29 10.27
N GLY A 39 -3.82 4.48 9.96
CA GLY A 39 -4.62 5.70 10.02
C GLY A 39 -5.81 5.68 9.05
N GLN A 40 -5.63 5.17 7.82
CA GLN A 40 -6.72 5.04 6.86
C GLN A 40 -7.80 4.07 7.33
N MET A 41 -7.37 2.91 7.86
CA MET A 41 -8.29 1.91 8.40
C MET A 41 -9.06 2.41 9.62
N HIS A 42 -8.41 3.15 10.52
CA HIS A 42 -9.10 3.74 11.68
C HIS A 42 -10.12 4.80 11.26
N ALA A 43 -9.79 5.66 10.31
CA ALA A 43 -10.74 6.64 9.77
C ALA A 43 -11.97 5.95 9.18
N ALA A 44 -11.77 4.90 8.38
CA ALA A 44 -12.87 4.16 7.76
C ALA A 44 -13.69 3.36 8.78
N ALA A 45 -13.04 2.72 9.75
CA ALA A 45 -13.68 2.00 10.83
C ALA A 45 -14.54 2.91 11.72
N GLU A 46 -14.02 4.08 12.09
CA GLU A 46 -14.74 5.10 12.84
C GLU A 46 -15.94 5.63 12.03
N TYR A 47 -15.70 6.00 10.76
CA TYR A 47 -16.73 6.49 9.86
C TYR A 47 -17.89 5.49 9.70
N CYS A 48 -17.57 4.21 9.63
CA CYS A 48 -18.54 3.14 9.44
C CYS A 48 -19.15 2.61 10.74
N GLY A 49 -18.70 3.08 11.91
CA GLY A 49 -19.09 2.54 13.21
C GLY A 49 -18.78 1.04 13.36
N ALA A 50 -17.72 0.57 12.70
CA ALA A 50 -17.33 -0.85 12.73
C ALA A 50 -16.61 -1.22 14.04
N TYR A 51 -15.98 -0.25 14.69
CA TYR A 51 -15.27 -0.40 15.95
C TYR A 51 -15.57 0.79 16.87
N THR A 52 -15.47 0.58 18.18
CA THR A 52 -15.51 1.67 19.16
C THR A 52 -14.21 2.47 19.16
N ALA A 53 -14.25 3.73 19.61
CA ALA A 53 -13.05 4.55 19.75
C ALA A 53 -11.98 3.89 20.64
N ALA A 54 -12.40 3.19 21.70
CA ALA A 54 -11.50 2.47 22.60
C ALA A 54 -10.78 1.30 21.89
N GLN A 55 -11.50 0.53 21.07
CA GLN A 55 -10.91 -0.56 20.28
C GLN A 55 -9.92 -0.03 19.24
N LEU A 56 -10.26 1.06 18.57
CA LEU A 56 -9.36 1.71 17.62
C LEU A 56 -8.10 2.23 18.33
N GLU A 57 -8.23 2.87 19.50
CA GLU A 57 -7.04 3.33 20.23
C GLU A 57 -6.17 2.15 20.68
N GLN A 58 -6.75 1.06 21.16
CA GLN A 58 -6.00 -0.16 21.50
C GLN A 58 -5.23 -0.70 20.28
N MET A 59 -5.87 -0.80 19.11
CA MET A 59 -5.22 -1.24 17.88
C MET A 59 -4.08 -0.31 17.46
N LYS A 60 -4.26 1.01 17.63
CA LYS A 60 -3.22 2.00 17.33
C LYS A 60 -1.99 1.76 18.19
N GLN A 61 -2.16 1.55 19.49
CA GLN A 61 -1.06 1.30 20.42
C GLN A 61 -0.34 -0.01 20.12
N GLN A 62 -1.07 -1.06 19.76
CA GLN A 62 -0.48 -2.34 19.32
C GLN A 62 0.37 -2.17 18.06
N GLN A 63 -0.15 -1.46 17.06
CA GLN A 63 0.56 -1.19 15.81
C GLN A 63 1.79 -0.31 16.04
N LYS A 64 1.67 0.72 16.87
CA LYS A 64 2.80 1.59 17.27
C LYS A 64 3.91 0.79 17.94
N THR A 65 3.55 -0.12 18.85
CA THR A 65 4.52 -1.00 19.51
C THR A 65 5.19 -1.92 18.49
N ALA A 66 4.43 -2.51 17.57
CA ALA A 66 4.93 -3.41 16.54
C ALA A 66 5.85 -2.72 15.52
N THR A 67 5.56 -1.47 15.13
CA THR A 67 6.42 -0.70 14.23
C THR A 67 7.66 -0.17 14.94
N SER A 68 7.56 0.16 16.24
CA SER A 68 8.74 0.51 17.04
C SER A 68 9.72 -0.65 17.19
N ALA A 69 9.23 -1.88 17.33
CA ALA A 69 10.09 -3.08 17.27
C ALA A 69 10.81 -3.25 15.91
N GLN A 70 10.32 -2.60 14.85
CA GLN A 70 10.92 -2.59 13.51
C GLN A 70 11.77 -1.33 13.24
N GLY A 71 12.02 -0.50 14.27
CA GLY A 71 12.90 0.67 14.17
C GLY A 71 12.20 1.99 13.83
N MET A 72 10.87 2.03 13.77
CA MET A 72 10.12 3.29 13.59
C MET A 72 9.98 4.04 14.92
N SER A 73 10.28 5.34 14.92
CA SER A 73 10.04 6.15 16.12
C SER A 73 8.54 6.31 16.39
N ALA A 74 8.18 6.44 17.66
CA ALA A 74 6.81 6.72 18.08
C ALA A 74 6.26 8.02 17.43
N ALA A 75 7.10 9.04 17.27
CA ALA A 75 6.73 10.31 16.67
C ALA A 75 6.46 10.17 15.16
N ASP A 76 7.29 9.41 14.44
CA ASP A 76 7.09 9.16 13.01
C ASP A 76 5.83 8.34 12.76
N PHE A 77 5.55 7.36 13.62
CA PHE A 77 4.30 6.60 13.59
C PHE A 77 3.10 7.54 13.77
N ASP A 78 3.09 8.36 14.83
CA ASP A 78 1.96 9.26 15.12
C ASP A 78 1.76 10.30 14.01
N ALA A 79 2.84 10.83 13.43
CA ALA A 79 2.78 11.75 12.31
C ALA A 79 2.19 11.10 11.05
N ALA A 80 2.68 9.90 10.69
CA ALA A 80 2.19 9.16 9.53
C ALA A 80 0.73 8.72 9.71
N PHE A 81 0.37 8.23 10.90
CA PHE A 81 -0.99 7.85 11.26
C PHE A 81 -1.93 9.05 11.17
N SER A 82 -1.60 10.19 11.80
CA SER A 82 -2.47 11.35 11.86
C SER A 82 -2.71 11.97 10.48
N LYS A 83 -1.65 12.01 9.66
CA LYS A 83 -1.73 12.46 8.26
C LYS A 83 -2.67 11.57 7.45
N SER A 84 -2.46 10.25 7.48
CA SER A 84 -3.26 9.32 6.67
C SER A 84 -4.71 9.19 7.15
N TYR A 85 -4.93 9.25 8.47
CA TYR A 85 -6.26 9.29 9.07
C TYR A 85 -7.04 10.52 8.61
N SER A 86 -6.42 11.71 8.65
CA SER A 86 -7.07 12.95 8.22
C SER A 86 -7.40 12.92 6.73
N GLN A 87 -6.47 12.45 5.90
CA GLN A 87 -6.69 12.29 4.46
C GLN A 87 -7.83 11.31 4.15
N ALA A 88 -7.86 10.17 4.84
CA ALA A 88 -8.93 9.19 4.67
C ALA A 88 -10.29 9.75 5.09
N LYS A 89 -10.39 10.54 6.16
CA LYS A 89 -11.67 11.19 6.54
C LYS A 89 -12.19 12.12 5.44
N VAL A 90 -11.31 12.90 4.80
CA VAL A 90 -11.71 13.75 3.67
C VAL A 90 -12.21 12.87 2.51
N GLN A 91 -11.47 11.83 2.14
CA GLN A 91 -11.85 10.93 1.05
C GLN A 91 -13.19 10.23 1.32
N LEU A 92 -13.39 9.69 2.52
CA LEU A 92 -14.64 9.06 2.95
C LEU A 92 -15.82 10.04 2.92
N GLY A 93 -15.58 11.32 3.25
CA GLY A 93 -16.57 12.38 3.13
C GLY A 93 -17.06 12.57 1.69
N THR A 94 -16.16 12.44 0.72
CA THR A 94 -16.46 12.62 -0.72
C THR A 94 -17.14 11.42 -1.40
N LEU A 95 -17.20 10.26 -0.74
CA LEU A 95 -17.82 9.07 -1.32
C LEU A 95 -19.34 9.26 -1.55
N SER A 96 -19.85 8.61 -2.60
CA SER A 96 -21.29 8.49 -2.83
C SER A 96 -21.95 7.65 -1.73
N ALA A 97 -23.28 7.75 -1.58
CA ALA A 97 -23.99 6.95 -0.58
C ALA A 97 -23.83 5.43 -0.82
N ALA A 98 -23.86 5.00 -2.09
CA ALA A 98 -23.68 3.60 -2.47
C ALA A 98 -22.26 3.10 -2.17
N ASP A 99 -21.24 3.91 -2.44
CA ASP A 99 -19.86 3.54 -2.13
C ASP A 99 -19.61 3.50 -0.61
N LYS A 100 -20.21 4.43 0.14
CA LYS A 100 -20.17 4.44 1.61
C LYS A 100 -20.77 3.15 2.18
N GLU A 101 -21.95 2.76 1.71
CA GLU A 101 -22.61 1.53 2.16
C GLU A 101 -21.74 0.31 1.88
N LYS A 102 -21.19 0.19 0.66
CA LYS A 102 -20.31 -0.92 0.28
C LYS A 102 -19.04 -0.97 1.13
N THR A 103 -18.36 0.15 1.31
CA THR A 103 -17.15 0.25 2.15
C THR A 103 -17.45 -0.14 3.60
N CYS A 104 -18.56 0.36 4.15
CA CYS A 104 -18.93 0.07 5.53
C CYS A 104 -19.41 -1.35 5.75
N ALA A 105 -20.11 -1.96 4.78
CA ALA A 105 -20.51 -3.36 4.85
C ALA A 105 -19.27 -4.28 4.92
N GLN A 106 -18.25 -4.03 4.10
CA GLN A 106 -17.00 -4.80 4.16
C GLN A 106 -16.29 -4.64 5.50
N LEU A 107 -16.14 -3.41 6.00
CA LEU A 107 -15.43 -3.17 7.27
C LEU A 107 -16.16 -3.79 8.47
N LYS A 108 -17.49 -3.73 8.49
CA LYS A 108 -18.29 -4.39 9.54
C LYS A 108 -18.16 -5.92 9.47
N ALA A 109 -18.15 -6.50 8.28
CA ALA A 109 -17.94 -7.93 8.10
C ALA A 109 -16.56 -8.36 8.62
N MET A 110 -15.51 -7.59 8.32
CA MET A 110 -14.17 -7.83 8.85
C MET A 110 -14.11 -7.70 10.38
N ALA A 111 -14.76 -6.69 10.94
CA ALA A 111 -14.83 -6.49 12.39
C ALA A 111 -15.58 -7.62 13.11
N ALA A 112 -16.61 -8.18 12.48
CA ALA A 112 -17.34 -9.33 13.01
C ALA A 112 -16.53 -10.64 12.94
N ALA A 113 -15.58 -10.74 12.00
CA ALA A 113 -14.74 -11.93 11.81
C ALA A 113 -13.49 -11.96 12.73
N GLN A 114 -13.10 -10.83 13.31
CA GLN A 114 -12.01 -10.80 14.29
C GLN A 114 -12.50 -11.29 15.66
N PRO A 115 -11.87 -12.33 16.25
CA PRO A 115 -12.18 -12.73 17.62
C PRO A 115 -11.86 -11.56 18.56
N ARG A 116 -12.79 -11.27 19.48
CA ARG A 116 -12.68 -10.20 20.48
C ARG A 116 -11.70 -10.56 21.59
#